data_AF-A0A4D4K2C0-F1
#
_entry.id   AF-A0A4D4K2C0-F1
#
_cell.length_a   1.000
_cell.length_b   1.000
_cell.length_c   1.000
_cell.angle_alpha   90.00
_cell.angle_beta   90.00
_cell.angle_gamma   90.00
#
_symmetry.space_group_name_H-M   'P 1'
#
loop_
_entity.id
_entity.type
_entity.pdbx_description
1 polymer ?
#
loop_
_entity_poly.entity_id
_entity_poly.type
_entity_poly.pdbx_seq_one_letter_code
_entity_poly.pdbx_strand_id
1 'polypeptide(L)' 'MNWLEAPAGVLALSRPGLVCTLNTLGEEVELPVPGRALLSSAPLAYGAGTVRIPPDSCAWWAI' A
#
# COMPACT_ATOMS: atom_id res chain seq x y z
N MET A 1 -0.62 10.29 -13.60
CA MET A 1 -1.32 9.20 -12.89
C MET A 1 -0.79 7.94 -13.52
N ASN A 2 -0.12 7.11 -12.74
CA ASN A 2 0.69 6.02 -13.28
C ASN A 2 0.54 4.79 -12.39
N TRP A 3 0.43 3.62 -13.01
CA TRP A 3 0.58 2.36 -12.29
C TRP A 3 2.05 2.18 -11.91
N LEU A 4 2.30 1.78 -10.68
CA LEU A 4 3.61 1.42 -10.17
C LEU A 4 3.76 -0.10 -10.20
N GLU A 5 5.01 -0.55 -10.25
CA GLU A 5 5.30 -1.98 -10.06
C GLU A 5 4.89 -2.40 -8.65
N ALA A 6 4.24 -3.56 -8.54
CA ALA A 6 3.74 -4.12 -7.30
C ALA A 6 3.73 -5.65 -7.38
N PRO A 7 3.74 -6.35 -6.23
CA PRO A 7 3.54 -7.79 -6.20
C PRO A 7 2.24 -8.22 -6.87
N ALA A 8 2.18 -9.45 -7.36
CA ALA A 8 0.95 -10.01 -7.92
C ALA A 8 -0.20 -9.93 -6.90
N GLY A 9 -1.38 -9.49 -7.35
CA GLY A 9 -2.54 -9.27 -6.47
C GLY A 9 -2.49 -7.97 -5.66
N VAL A 10 -1.46 -7.14 -5.84
CA VAL A 10 -1.41 -5.78 -5.29
C VAL A 10 -1.46 -4.78 -6.44
N LEU A 11 -2.31 -3.77 -6.28
CA LEU A 11 -2.36 -2.63 -7.20
C LEU A 11 -1.72 -1.42 -6.52
N ALA A 12 -0.79 -0.76 -7.22
CA ALA A 12 -0.18 0.49 -6.76
C ALA A 12 -0.38 1.59 -7.82
N LEU A 13 -1.03 2.68 -7.43
CA LEU A 13 -1.35 3.80 -8.31
C LEU A 13 -0.78 5.10 -7.75
N SER A 14 -0.02 5.84 -8.55
CA SER A 14 0.49 7.17 -8.18
C SER A 14 -0.30 8.29 -8.84
N ARG A 15 -0.46 9.37 -8.07
CA ARG A 15 -0.89 10.70 -8.52
C ARG A 15 -0.01 11.75 -7.83
N PRO A 16 0.02 13.02 -8.26
CA PRO A 16 0.88 14.02 -7.65
C PRO A 16 0.69 14.07 -6.12
N GLY A 17 1.78 13.83 -5.37
CA GLY A 17 1.84 13.83 -3.91
C GLY A 17 1.17 12.64 -3.20
N LEU A 18 0.72 11.61 -3.92
CA LEU A 18 0.00 10.50 -3.33
C LEU A 18 0.24 9.17 -4.05
N VAL A 19 0.44 8.11 -3.27
CA VAL A 19 0.34 6.71 -3.73
C VAL A 19 -0.87 6.05 -3.06
N CYS A 20 -1.57 5.20 -3.81
CA CYS A 20 -2.61 4.31 -3.31
C CYS A 20 -2.16 2.87 -3.53
N THR A 21 -2.21 2.03 -2.49
CA THR A 21 -1.94 0.59 -2.58
C THR A 21 -3.19 -0.19 -2.16
N LEU A 22 -3.63 -1.11 -3.00
CA LEU A 22 -4.75 -2.03 -2.73
C LEU A 22 -4.23 -3.46 -2.77
N ASN A 23 -4.37 -4.18 -1.67
CA ASN A 23 -4.14 -5.62 -1.61
C ASN A 23 -5.46 -6.34 -1.89
N THR A 24 -5.53 -7.08 -3.00
CA THR A 24 -6.72 -7.87 -3.40
C THR A 24 -6.57 -9.35 -3.05
N LEU A 25 -5.52 -9.73 -2.33
CA LEU A 25 -5.31 -11.08 -1.87
C LEU A 25 -6.05 -11.32 -0.55
N GLY A 26 -6.33 -12.58 -0.27
CA GLY A 26 -6.83 -13.05 1.03
C GLY A 26 -5.74 -13.20 2.10
N GLU A 27 -4.52 -12.72 1.83
CA GLU A 27 -3.38 -12.75 2.76
C GLU A 27 -2.69 -11.38 2.84
N GLU A 28 -1.92 -11.15 3.92
CA GLU A 28 -1.14 -9.92 4.07
C GLU A 28 0.03 -9.86 3.09
N VAL A 29 0.35 -8.66 2.59
CA VAL A 29 1.51 -8.44 1.71
C VAL A 29 2.42 -7.40 2.30
N GLU A 30 3.72 -7.71 2.35
CA GLU A 30 4.75 -6.76 2.78
C GLU A 30 5.27 -5.93 1.59
N LEU A 31 5.33 -4.61 1.79
CA LEU A 31 5.85 -3.65 0.82
C LEU A 31 6.86 -2.71 1.50
N PRO A 32 7.84 -2.15 0.76
CA PRO A 32 8.56 -0.96 1.23
C PRO A 32 7.55 0.15 1.56
N VAL A 33 7.78 0.88 2.65
CA VAL A 33 6.88 1.98 3.04
C VAL A 33 6.89 3.04 1.92
N PRO A 34 5.77 3.26 1.20
CA PRO A 34 5.81 4.18 0.06
C PRO A 34 5.96 5.64 0.49
N GLY A 35 5.45 5.98 1.68
CA GLY A 35 5.46 7.32 2.24
C GLY A 35 4.70 7.36 3.57
N ARG A 36 4.25 8.54 4.00
CA ARG A 36 3.48 8.66 5.25
C ARG A 36 2.04 8.22 5.04
N ALA A 37 1.55 7.25 5.82
CA ALA A 37 0.15 6.85 5.76
C ALA A 37 -0.79 8.02 6.10
N LEU A 38 -1.83 8.17 5.28
CA LEU A 38 -2.90 9.16 5.44
C LEU A 38 -4.21 8.49 5.86
N LEU A 39 -4.52 7.36 5.21
CA LEU A 39 -5.76 6.62 5.40
C LEU A 39 -5.50 5.14 5.11
N SER A 40 -6.13 4.26 5.88
CA SER A 40 -6.25 2.85 5.50
C SER A 40 -7.60 2.30 5.94
N SER A 41 -8.12 1.34 5.18
CA SER A 41 -9.35 0.62 5.52
C SER A 41 -9.15 -0.46 6.59
N ALA A 42 -7.90 -0.80 6.92
CA ALA A 42 -7.55 -1.78 7.95
C ALA A 42 -6.27 -1.35 8.69
N PRO A 43 -6.01 -1.85 9.91
CA PRO A 43 -4.79 -1.52 10.65
C PRO A 43 -3.52 -1.98 9.91
N LEU A 44 -2.59 -1.06 9.68
CA LEU A 44 -1.29 -1.35 9.07
C LEU A 44 -0.28 -1.78 10.13
N ALA A 45 0.56 -2.78 9.81
CA ALA A 45 1.68 -3.18 10.65
C ALA A 45 3.00 -2.72 10.03
N TYR A 46 3.80 -1.97 10.78
CA TYR A 46 5.09 -1.43 10.31
C TYR A 46 6.25 -2.29 10.78
N GLY A 47 7.17 -2.57 9.86
CA GLY A 47 8.48 -3.17 10.11
C GLY A 47 9.61 -2.15 9.96
N ALA A 48 10.85 -2.65 9.84
CA ALA A 48 12.02 -1.81 9.60
C ALA A 48 12.06 -1.35 8.13
N GLY A 49 11.37 -0.25 7.82
CA GLY A 49 11.30 0.31 6.46
C GLY A 49 10.27 -0.36 5.55
N THR A 50 9.53 -1.34 6.06
CA THR A 50 8.44 -2.02 5.38
C THR A 50 7.11 -1.82 6.10
N VAL A 51 6.02 -2.10 5.40
CA VAL A 51 4.67 -2.12 5.93
C VAL A 51 3.93 -3.33 5.38
N ARG A 52 3.14 -3.98 6.22
CA ARG A 52 2.24 -5.05 5.81
C ARG A 52 0.86 -4.48 5.55
N ILE A 53 0.38 -4.70 4.33
CA ILE A 53 -0.96 -4.34 3.89
C ILE A 53 -1.88 -5.53 4.14
N PRO A 54 -2.89 -5.40 5.02
CA PRO A 54 -3.83 -6.48 5.30
C PRO A 54 -4.54 -6.99 4.04
N PRO A 55 -5.09 -8.21 4.06
CA PRO A 55 -5.92 -8.72 2.98
C PRO A 55 -7.12 -7.80 2.71
N ASP A 56 -7.58 -7.78 1.47
CA ASP A 56 -8.77 -7.03 1.02
C ASP A 56 -8.81 -5.57 1.52
N SER A 57 -7.65 -4.90 1.54
CA SER A 57 -7.51 -3.58 2.15
C SER A 57 -6.74 -2.59 1.29
N CYS A 58 -7.03 -1.30 1.53
CA CYS A 58 -6.47 -0.19 0.80
C CYS A 58 -5.75 0.76 1.75
N ALA A 59 -4.63 1.33 1.30
CA ALA A 59 -3.86 2.34 2.02
C ALA A 59 -3.42 3.47 1.10
N TRP A 60 -3.46 4.69 1.65
CA TRP A 60 -3.15 5.94 0.95
C TRP A 60 -1.94 6.59 1.62
N TRP A 61 -0.95 6.98 0.81
CA TRP A 61 0.35 7.45 1.26
C TRP A 61 0.63 8.85 0.72
N ALA A 62 1.07 9.77 1.56
CA ALA A 62 1.70 11.01 1.12
C ALA A 62 3.16 10.75 0.73
N ILE A 63 3.52 11.14 -0.49
CA ILE A 63 4.87 11.04 -1.07
C ILE A 63 5.43 12.40 -1.45
#